data_AF-A0A242KAQ5-F1
#
_entry.id   AF-A0A242KAQ5-F1
#
_cell.length_a   1.000
_cell.length_b   1.000
_cell.length_c   1.000
_cell.angle_alpha   90.00
_cell.angle_beta   90.00
_cell.angle_gamma   90.00
#
_symmetry.space_group_name_H-M   'P 1'
#
loop_
_entity.id
_entity.type
_entity.pdbx_description
1 polymer ?
#
loop_
_entity_poly.entity_id
_entity_poly.type
_entity_poly.pdbx_seq_one_letter_code
_entity_poly.pdbx_strand_id
1 'polypeptide(L)'
;MEQVKAFFDEILRNTAPESPPWNKEVTSGSSPKWSYIDGCMAMAMFKMYEATNDSYYLNFLDTFIDYYVDDEGCILGFDVEEHNCDNINEGKILFPLLKATSKIKYERALKNLYAQLLEQPRTPGGNFWHKEIYPNQIWLDGLYMVQPFYAQYDAIFNKGKNQSDIFNQFQHAYRLMRDSKTGLLYHGVDETKTAFWADSETGCSKNFWTRSHGWYAMALVDSLEHFDEGHQDEQNILINQLKELVDTLLTFADPDTKMFYQVTDQG
;
A
#
# COMPACT_ATOMS: atom_id res chain seq x y z
N MET A 1 -5.63 9.31 -23.36
CA MET A 1 -6.83 8.79 -22.68
C MET A 1 -7.44 7.61 -23.43
N GLU A 2 -7.65 7.68 -24.74
CA GLU A 2 -8.26 6.58 -25.52
C GLU A 2 -7.52 5.24 -25.44
N GLN A 3 -6.18 5.24 -25.58
CA GLN A 3 -5.36 4.02 -25.43
C GLN A 3 -5.46 3.40 -24.04
N VAL A 4 -5.51 4.23 -22.99
CA VAL A 4 -5.65 3.77 -21.60
C VAL A 4 -7.03 3.16 -21.39
N LYS A 5 -8.10 3.80 -21.89
CA LYS A 5 -9.45 3.25 -21.87
C LYS A 5 -9.53 1.90 -22.61
N ALA A 6 -8.97 1.81 -23.82
CA ALA A 6 -8.97 0.56 -24.59
C ALA A 6 -8.27 -0.59 -23.84
N PHE A 7 -7.14 -0.31 -23.18
CA PHE A 7 -6.43 -1.27 -22.34
C PHE A 7 -7.29 -1.78 -21.18
N PHE A 8 -7.90 -0.87 -20.40
CA PHE A 8 -8.77 -1.28 -19.30
C PHE A 8 -10.02 -2.02 -19.81
N ASP A 9 -10.67 -1.54 -20.86
CA ASP A 9 -11.86 -2.18 -21.43
C ASP A 9 -11.57 -3.60 -21.95
N GLU A 10 -10.36 -3.85 -22.46
CA GLU A 10 -9.92 -5.20 -22.88
C GLU A 10 -9.71 -6.12 -21.69
N ILE A 11 -9.02 -5.64 -20.66
CA ILE A 11 -8.74 -6.41 -19.45
C ILE A 11 -10.03 -6.75 -18.72
N LEU A 12 -10.90 -5.76 -18.49
CA LEU A 12 -12.13 -5.91 -17.72
C LEU A 12 -13.12 -6.90 -18.35
N ARG A 13 -13.18 -6.95 -19.68
CA ARG A 13 -14.01 -7.91 -20.43
C ARG A 13 -13.61 -9.36 -20.21
N ASN A 14 -12.36 -9.61 -19.82
CA ASN A 14 -11.80 -10.95 -19.63
C ASN A 14 -11.54 -11.28 -18.16
N THR A 15 -12.02 -10.45 -17.22
CA THR A 15 -11.81 -10.68 -15.79
C THR A 15 -12.96 -11.45 -15.16
N ALA A 16 -12.62 -12.46 -14.38
CA ALA A 16 -13.46 -13.01 -13.32
C ALA A 16 -12.76 -12.79 -11.95
N PRO A 17 -13.51 -12.58 -10.85
CA PRO A 17 -12.92 -12.47 -9.51
C PRO A 17 -11.96 -13.63 -9.17
N GLU A 18 -12.27 -14.84 -9.64
CA GLU A 18 -11.45 -16.02 -9.34
C GLU A 18 -10.16 -16.12 -10.16
N SER A 19 -10.03 -15.34 -11.23
CA SER A 19 -8.85 -15.40 -12.11
C SER A 19 -8.66 -14.07 -12.86
N PRO A 20 -8.29 -13.00 -12.15
CA PRO A 20 -8.04 -11.73 -12.80
C PRO A 20 -6.74 -11.80 -13.63
N PRO A 21 -6.76 -11.36 -14.91
CA PRO A 21 -5.63 -11.53 -15.84
C PRO A 21 -4.36 -10.76 -15.45
N TRP A 22 -4.48 -9.79 -14.55
CA TRP A 22 -3.36 -9.02 -14.01
C TRP A 22 -2.66 -9.72 -12.83
N ASN A 23 -3.36 -10.60 -12.10
CA ASN A 23 -2.82 -11.28 -10.94
C ASN A 23 -2.27 -12.66 -11.32
N LYS A 24 -0.98 -12.70 -11.67
CA LYS A 24 -0.29 -13.93 -12.05
C LYS A 24 0.00 -14.88 -10.88
N GLU A 25 -0.26 -14.43 -9.64
CA GLU A 25 -0.11 -15.28 -8.44
C GLU A 25 -1.33 -16.19 -8.24
N VAL A 26 -2.46 -15.86 -8.87
CA VAL A 26 -3.66 -16.71 -8.91
C VAL A 26 -3.45 -17.78 -9.98
N THR A 27 -3.21 -19.01 -9.54
CA THR A 27 -3.01 -20.16 -10.43
C THR A 27 -4.33 -20.86 -10.72
N SER A 28 -4.47 -21.46 -11.91
CA SER A 28 -5.67 -22.24 -12.25
C SER A 28 -5.89 -23.36 -11.22
N GLY A 29 -6.97 -23.25 -10.44
CA GLY A 29 -7.36 -24.21 -9.40
C GLY A 29 -7.03 -23.82 -7.95
N SER A 30 -6.35 -22.69 -7.72
CA SER A 30 -6.25 -22.11 -6.38
C SER A 30 -7.54 -21.36 -6.01
N SER A 31 -7.89 -21.38 -4.72
CA SER A 31 -9.00 -20.56 -4.22
C SER A 31 -8.75 -19.07 -4.49
N PRO A 32 -9.81 -18.28 -4.79
CA PRO A 32 -9.69 -16.83 -4.89
C PRO A 32 -9.07 -16.26 -3.62
N LYS A 33 -8.16 -15.30 -3.78
CA LYS A 33 -7.42 -14.71 -2.66
C LYS A 33 -7.48 -13.19 -2.72
N TRP A 34 -7.88 -12.57 -1.61
CA TRP A 34 -7.73 -11.14 -1.36
C TRP A 34 -6.26 -10.73 -1.39
N SER A 35 -5.91 -9.74 -2.21
CA SER A 35 -4.51 -9.44 -2.54
C SER A 35 -4.28 -7.96 -2.85
N TYR A 36 -3.16 -7.42 -2.37
CA TYR A 36 -2.72 -6.07 -2.71
C TYR A 36 -2.56 -5.84 -4.23
N ILE A 37 -2.30 -6.88 -5.03
CA ILE A 37 -2.21 -6.77 -6.49
C ILE A 37 -3.57 -6.38 -7.07
N ASP A 38 -4.63 -7.07 -6.62
CA ASP A 38 -6.01 -6.80 -7.01
C ASP A 38 -6.44 -5.43 -6.47
N GLY A 39 -6.05 -5.09 -5.25
CA GLY A 39 -6.23 -3.75 -4.68
C GLY A 39 -5.62 -2.61 -5.50
N CYS A 40 -4.39 -2.78 -5.99
CA CYS A 40 -3.75 -1.78 -6.84
C CYS A 40 -4.51 -1.58 -8.16
N MET A 41 -4.94 -2.68 -8.78
CA MET A 41 -5.73 -2.63 -10.01
C MET A 41 -7.12 -2.04 -9.77
N ALA A 42 -7.76 -2.38 -8.66
CA ALA A 42 -9.05 -1.85 -8.26
C ALA A 42 -8.98 -0.32 -8.06
N MET A 43 -7.94 0.18 -7.38
CA MET A 43 -7.71 1.61 -7.24
C MET A 43 -7.44 2.29 -8.59
N ALA A 44 -6.69 1.66 -9.50
CA ALA A 44 -6.47 2.20 -10.84
C ALA A 44 -7.78 2.32 -11.64
N MET A 45 -8.66 1.33 -11.55
CA MET A 45 -10.00 1.37 -12.15
C MET A 45 -10.88 2.45 -11.51
N PHE A 46 -10.77 2.64 -10.20
CA PHE A 46 -11.47 3.72 -9.52
C PHE A 46 -10.97 5.09 -10.00
N LYS A 47 -9.66 5.27 -10.21
CA LYS A 47 -9.11 6.48 -10.83
C LYS A 47 -9.61 6.68 -12.27
N MET A 48 -9.82 5.60 -13.03
CA MET A 48 -10.49 5.68 -14.34
C MET A 48 -11.94 6.16 -14.23
N TYR A 49 -12.69 5.68 -13.24
CA TYR A 49 -14.02 6.21 -12.94
C TYR A 49 -13.97 7.70 -12.60
N GLU A 50 -13.09 8.13 -11.69
CA GLU A 50 -12.96 9.56 -11.32
C GLU A 50 -12.60 10.44 -12.53
N ALA A 51 -11.71 9.97 -13.40
CA ALA A 51 -11.24 10.73 -14.56
C ALA A 51 -12.26 10.79 -15.71
N THR A 52 -13.12 9.79 -15.86
CA THR A 52 -14.01 9.65 -17.03
C THR A 52 -15.49 9.80 -16.71
N ASN A 53 -15.87 9.66 -15.43
CA ASN A 53 -17.25 9.55 -14.95
C ASN A 53 -18.05 8.42 -15.64
N ASP A 54 -17.36 7.39 -16.16
CA ASP A 54 -17.96 6.24 -16.81
C ASP A 54 -18.33 5.18 -15.75
N SER A 55 -19.62 5.03 -15.48
CA SER A 55 -20.13 4.13 -14.43
C SER A 55 -19.82 2.66 -14.67
N TYR A 56 -19.39 2.28 -15.88
CA TYR A 56 -18.90 0.94 -16.18
C TYR A 56 -17.81 0.48 -15.19
N TYR A 57 -16.82 1.34 -14.91
CA TYR A 57 -15.71 1.01 -14.00
C TYR A 57 -16.19 0.80 -12.57
N LEU A 58 -17.07 1.68 -12.07
CA LEU A 58 -17.60 1.59 -10.71
C LEU A 58 -18.49 0.35 -10.54
N ASN A 59 -19.33 0.03 -11.52
CA ASN A 59 -20.19 -1.16 -11.48
C ASN A 59 -19.36 -2.45 -11.53
N PHE A 60 -18.29 -2.46 -12.32
CA PHE A 60 -17.34 -3.57 -12.34
C PHE A 60 -16.70 -3.76 -10.97
N LEU A 61 -16.18 -2.68 -10.36
CA LEU A 61 -15.56 -2.71 -9.04
C LEU A 61 -16.51 -3.20 -7.96
N ASP A 62 -17.75 -2.70 -7.96
CA ASP A 62 -18.80 -3.15 -7.04
C ASP A 62 -18.99 -4.66 -7.18
N THR A 63 -19.19 -5.16 -8.40
CA THR A 63 -19.38 -6.61 -8.66
C THR A 63 -18.15 -7.44 -8.25
N PHE A 64 -16.95 -6.96 -8.58
CA PHE A 64 -15.69 -7.66 -8.30
C PHE A 64 -15.46 -7.77 -6.79
N ILE A 65 -15.65 -6.70 -6.03
CA ILE A 65 -15.42 -6.69 -4.58
C ILE A 65 -16.57 -7.35 -3.81
N ASP A 66 -17.80 -7.26 -4.31
CA ASP A 66 -18.98 -7.96 -3.77
C ASP A 66 -18.76 -9.48 -3.69
N TYR A 67 -18.02 -10.05 -4.66
CA TYR A 67 -17.62 -11.47 -4.62
C TYR A 67 -16.77 -11.85 -3.40
N TYR A 68 -15.85 -10.98 -2.98
CA TYR A 68 -14.94 -11.26 -1.88
C TYR A 68 -15.52 -10.92 -0.51
N VAL A 69 -16.51 -10.03 -0.45
CA VAL A 69 -17.06 -9.51 0.82
C VAL A 69 -18.49 -9.97 1.01
N ASP A 70 -18.71 -10.85 1.98
CA ASP A 70 -20.06 -11.32 2.34
C ASP A 70 -20.87 -10.24 3.08
N ASP A 71 -22.14 -10.54 3.38
CA ASP A 71 -23.04 -9.57 4.03
C ASP A 71 -22.60 -9.24 5.47
N GLU A 72 -21.94 -10.16 6.15
CA GLU A 72 -21.32 -9.99 7.47
C GLU A 72 -20.03 -9.16 7.43
N GLY A 73 -19.46 -8.94 6.24
CA GLY A 73 -18.19 -8.24 6.01
C GLY A 73 -16.96 -9.13 6.16
N CYS A 74 -17.13 -10.46 6.20
CA CYS A 74 -16.01 -11.38 6.11
C CYS A 74 -15.43 -11.33 4.71
N ILE A 75 -14.11 -11.37 4.63
CA ILE A 75 -13.37 -11.25 3.38
C ILE A 75 -12.83 -12.62 2.99
N LEU A 76 -13.20 -13.10 1.81
CA LEU A 76 -12.73 -14.37 1.28
C LEU A 76 -11.21 -14.37 1.09
N GLY A 77 -10.53 -15.32 1.74
CA GLY A 77 -9.07 -15.46 1.66
C GLY A 77 -8.30 -14.50 2.58
N PHE A 78 -8.99 -13.78 3.47
CA PHE A 78 -8.39 -12.98 4.52
C PHE A 78 -8.32 -13.78 5.83
N ASP A 79 -7.12 -13.88 6.39
CA ASP A 79 -6.88 -14.46 7.72
C ASP A 79 -6.16 -13.43 8.60
N VAL A 80 -6.81 -13.08 9.71
CA VAL A 80 -6.33 -12.06 10.65
C VAL A 80 -5.07 -12.52 11.38
N GLU A 81 -4.91 -13.83 11.59
CA GLU A 81 -3.78 -14.43 12.32
C GLU A 81 -2.49 -14.40 11.49
N GLU A 82 -2.56 -14.15 10.18
CA GLU A 82 -1.35 -13.94 9.36
C GLU A 82 -0.63 -12.64 9.71
N HIS A 83 -1.32 -11.70 10.38
CA HIS A 83 -0.87 -10.32 10.63
C HIS A 83 -0.12 -9.76 9.42
N ASN A 84 -0.71 -9.89 8.24
CA ASN A 84 -0.04 -9.63 6.98
C ASN A 84 -0.44 -8.24 6.47
N CYS A 85 0.51 -7.31 6.41
CA CYS A 85 0.27 -5.96 5.90
C CYS A 85 -0.29 -5.96 4.47
N ASP A 86 0.09 -6.91 3.62
CA ASP A 86 -0.36 -6.97 2.22
C ASP A 86 -1.87 -7.14 2.11
N ASN A 87 -2.48 -7.83 3.07
CA ASN A 87 -3.92 -8.07 3.10
C ASN A 87 -4.72 -6.79 3.41
N ILE A 88 -4.08 -5.71 3.84
CA ILE A 88 -4.75 -4.45 4.18
C ILE A 88 -4.97 -3.56 2.94
N ASN A 89 -4.06 -3.64 1.96
CA ASN A 89 -4.00 -2.68 0.84
C ASN A 89 -5.29 -2.64 0.03
N GLU A 90 -5.85 -3.79 -0.33
CA GLU A 90 -7.06 -3.87 -1.13
C GLU A 90 -8.27 -3.25 -0.41
N GLY A 91 -8.23 -3.13 0.92
CA GLY A 91 -9.25 -2.44 1.70
C GLY A 91 -9.48 -0.98 1.31
N LYS A 92 -8.50 -0.32 0.65
CA LYS A 92 -8.64 1.05 0.17
C LYS A 92 -9.82 1.23 -0.79
N ILE A 93 -10.18 0.21 -1.58
CA ILE A 93 -11.31 0.30 -2.51
C ILE A 93 -12.67 0.30 -1.80
N LEU A 94 -12.73 -0.20 -0.56
CA LEU A 94 -13.98 -0.27 0.19
C LEU A 94 -14.49 1.12 0.59
N PHE A 95 -13.63 2.11 0.77
CA PHE A 95 -14.04 3.49 1.08
C PHE A 95 -14.86 4.13 -0.05
N PRO A 96 -14.36 4.21 -1.30
CA PRO A 96 -15.17 4.77 -2.40
C PRO A 96 -16.39 3.91 -2.72
N LEU A 97 -16.32 2.58 -2.61
CA LEU A 97 -17.48 1.72 -2.81
C LEU A 97 -18.56 1.93 -1.74
N LEU A 98 -18.18 2.05 -0.47
CA LEU A 98 -19.11 2.39 0.61
C LEU A 98 -19.78 3.74 0.33
N LYS A 99 -19.01 4.76 -0.07
CA LYS A 99 -19.54 6.09 -0.41
C LYS A 99 -20.52 6.03 -1.59
N ALA A 100 -20.21 5.25 -2.62
CA ALA A 100 -20.99 5.19 -3.85
C ALA A 100 -22.27 4.33 -3.71
N THR A 101 -22.20 3.24 -2.95
CA THR A 101 -23.26 2.22 -2.90
C THR A 101 -24.04 2.23 -1.59
N SER A 102 -23.47 2.80 -0.52
CA SER A 102 -23.99 2.70 0.86
C SER A 102 -24.17 1.26 1.36
N LYS A 103 -23.52 0.26 0.74
CA LYS A 103 -23.57 -1.13 1.20
C LYS A 103 -22.84 -1.28 2.53
N ILE A 104 -23.60 -1.59 3.59
CA ILE A 104 -23.09 -1.70 4.96
C ILE A 104 -21.99 -2.76 5.12
N LYS A 105 -21.98 -3.79 4.27
CA LYS A 105 -20.95 -4.83 4.30
C LYS A 105 -19.54 -4.31 4.03
N TYR A 106 -19.39 -3.24 3.23
CA TYR A 106 -18.09 -2.60 3.03
C TYR A 106 -17.60 -1.89 4.29
N GLU A 107 -18.49 -1.27 5.06
CA GLU A 107 -18.14 -0.73 6.38
C GLU A 107 -17.73 -1.83 7.37
N ARG A 108 -18.40 -2.98 7.34
CA ARG A 108 -18.05 -4.15 8.17
C ARG A 108 -16.67 -4.70 7.79
N ALA A 109 -16.39 -4.87 6.50
CA ALA A 109 -15.08 -5.29 6.01
C ALA A 109 -13.96 -4.30 6.39
N LEU A 110 -14.20 -2.99 6.28
CA LEU A 110 -13.27 -1.96 6.76
C LEU A 110 -12.94 -2.13 8.25
N LYS A 111 -13.96 -2.42 9.09
CA LYS A 111 -13.76 -2.67 10.52
C LYS A 111 -12.93 -3.93 10.79
N ASN A 112 -13.14 -5.00 10.01
CA ASN A 112 -12.38 -6.25 10.13
C ASN A 112 -10.90 -6.05 9.77
N LEU A 113 -10.61 -5.33 8.69
CA LEU A 113 -9.23 -4.97 8.32
C LEU A 113 -8.57 -4.08 9.37
N TYR A 114 -9.31 -3.10 9.92
CA TYR A 114 -8.81 -2.26 11.00
C TYR A 114 -8.55 -3.03 12.30
N ALA A 115 -9.35 -4.07 12.59
CA ALA A 115 -9.12 -4.92 13.75
C ALA A 115 -7.75 -5.63 13.69
N GLN A 116 -7.32 -6.10 12.51
CA GLN A 116 -5.96 -6.61 12.34
C GLN A 116 -4.90 -5.57 12.71
N LEU A 117 -5.08 -4.30 12.31
CA LEU A 117 -4.10 -3.24 12.61
C LEU A 117 -3.95 -2.97 14.11
N LEU A 118 -5.00 -3.20 14.91
CA LEU A 118 -4.93 -3.06 16.36
C LEU A 118 -4.08 -4.16 17.01
N GLU A 119 -4.03 -5.34 16.39
CA GLU A 119 -3.31 -6.52 16.89
C GLU A 119 -1.98 -6.76 16.15
N GLN A 120 -1.72 -6.01 15.08
CA GLN A 120 -0.52 -6.11 14.27
C GLN A 120 0.73 -5.91 15.16
N PRO A 121 1.64 -6.90 15.22
CA PRO A 121 2.83 -6.80 16.05
C PRO A 121 3.74 -5.68 15.57
N ARG A 122 4.50 -5.10 16.50
CA ARG A 122 5.32 -3.91 16.27
C ARG A 122 6.78 -4.15 16.59
N THR A 123 7.65 -3.50 15.83
CA THR A 123 9.08 -3.45 16.10
C THR A 123 9.35 -2.66 17.39
N PRO A 124 10.56 -2.74 17.95
CA PRO A 124 10.94 -1.91 19.10
C PRO A 124 10.77 -0.40 18.86
N GLY A 125 10.89 0.04 17.60
CA GLY A 125 10.66 1.42 17.17
C GLY A 125 9.19 1.80 16.97
N GLY A 126 8.27 0.85 17.10
CA GLY A 126 6.83 1.07 17.01
C GLY A 126 6.23 0.91 15.61
N ASN A 127 7.01 0.56 14.59
CA ASN A 127 6.49 0.24 13.26
C ASN A 127 5.79 -1.11 13.25
N PHE A 128 4.76 -1.27 12.44
CA PHE A 128 4.19 -2.59 12.18
C PHE A 128 5.24 -3.53 11.58
N TRP A 129 5.27 -4.76 12.07
CA TRP A 129 5.95 -5.85 11.35
C TRP A 129 5.28 -6.03 10.00
N HIS A 130 6.07 -6.33 8.98
CA HIS A 130 5.52 -6.55 7.65
C HIS A 130 4.53 -7.73 7.61
N LYS A 131 4.88 -8.84 8.29
CA LYS A 131 4.06 -10.05 8.47
C LYS A 131 4.42 -10.73 9.79
N GLU A 132 3.55 -11.61 10.31
CA GLU A 132 3.88 -12.47 11.45
C GLU A 132 5.16 -13.29 11.21
N ILE A 133 5.33 -13.78 9.98
CA ILE A 133 6.52 -14.55 9.55
C ILE A 133 7.78 -13.69 9.34
N TYR A 134 7.67 -12.36 9.43
CA TYR A 134 8.77 -11.40 9.29
C TYR A 134 8.93 -10.56 10.57
N PRO A 135 9.29 -11.20 11.69
CA PRO A 135 9.35 -10.54 12.97
C PRO A 135 10.37 -9.41 12.99
N ASN A 136 9.98 -8.28 13.56
CA ASN A 136 10.78 -7.06 13.72
C ASN A 136 11.28 -6.41 12.42
N GLN A 137 10.67 -6.77 11.28
CA GLN A 137 11.08 -6.27 9.97
C GLN A 137 10.12 -5.20 9.47
N ILE A 138 10.69 -4.07 9.06
CA ILE A 138 10.01 -3.00 8.33
C ILE A 138 10.41 -3.14 6.86
N TRP A 139 9.41 -3.15 5.99
CA TRP A 139 9.58 -3.14 4.54
C TRP A 139 8.92 -1.87 4.01
N LEU A 140 9.58 -1.15 3.09
CA LEU A 140 8.99 0.05 2.50
C LEU A 140 7.65 -0.25 1.82
N ASP A 141 7.52 -1.43 1.21
CA ASP A 141 6.29 -1.98 0.66
C ASP A 141 5.15 -1.92 1.68
N GLY A 142 5.39 -2.39 2.91
CA GLY A 142 4.42 -2.42 4.00
C GLY A 142 3.86 -1.05 4.37
N LEU A 143 4.62 0.04 4.16
CA LEU A 143 4.10 1.39 4.38
C LEU A 143 3.00 1.73 3.37
N TYR A 144 3.11 1.33 2.10
CA TYR A 144 2.03 1.50 1.13
C TYR A 144 0.85 0.56 1.39
N MET A 145 1.14 -0.64 1.87
CA MET A 145 0.07 -1.62 2.12
C MET A 145 -0.85 -1.16 3.25
N VAL A 146 -0.32 -0.45 4.26
CA VAL A 146 -1.06 -0.12 5.48
C VAL A 146 -1.36 1.37 5.61
N GLN A 147 -0.38 2.26 5.45
CA GLN A 147 -0.52 3.64 5.93
C GLN A 147 -1.61 4.45 5.21
N PRO A 148 -1.83 4.32 3.88
CA PRO A 148 -2.94 5.02 3.23
C PRO A 148 -4.31 4.54 3.74
N PHE A 149 -4.48 3.22 3.90
CA PHE A 149 -5.70 2.66 4.48
C PHE A 149 -5.89 3.15 5.93
N TYR A 150 -4.84 3.10 6.74
CA TYR A 150 -4.90 3.49 8.15
C TYR A 150 -5.23 4.97 8.30
N ALA A 151 -4.58 5.85 7.53
CA ALA A 151 -4.86 7.29 7.54
C ALA A 151 -6.31 7.59 7.12
N GLN A 152 -6.81 6.95 6.07
CA GLN A 152 -8.19 7.13 5.61
C GLN A 152 -9.21 6.62 6.63
N TYR A 153 -8.98 5.42 7.18
CA TYR A 153 -9.84 4.85 8.23
C TYR A 153 -9.87 5.76 9.45
N ASP A 154 -8.70 6.25 9.86
CA ASP A 154 -8.55 7.07 11.05
C ASP A 154 -9.27 8.41 10.91
N ALA A 155 -9.13 9.07 9.75
CA ALA A 155 -9.85 10.30 9.44
C ALA A 155 -11.38 10.12 9.49
N ILE A 156 -11.89 9.03 8.90
CA ILE A 156 -13.34 8.81 8.76
C ILE A 156 -13.97 8.31 10.08
N PHE A 157 -13.38 7.30 10.73
CA PHE A 157 -14.03 6.57 11.82
C PHE A 157 -13.49 6.93 13.20
N ASN A 158 -12.26 7.44 13.28
CA ASN A 158 -11.58 7.74 14.54
C ASN A 158 -11.32 9.23 14.77
N LYS A 159 -11.72 10.09 13.83
CA LYS A 159 -11.53 11.56 13.90
C LYS A 159 -10.06 11.96 14.03
N GLY A 160 -9.16 11.29 13.30
CA GLY A 160 -7.75 11.67 13.21
C GLY A 160 -6.88 11.32 14.43
N LYS A 161 -7.42 10.58 15.42
CA LYS A 161 -6.74 10.34 16.70
C LYS A 161 -5.39 9.61 16.60
N ASN A 162 -5.12 8.91 15.50
CA ASN A 162 -3.91 8.11 15.30
C ASN A 162 -2.94 8.71 14.26
N GLN A 163 -3.16 9.93 13.77
CA GLN A 163 -2.28 10.55 12.77
C GLN A 163 -0.83 10.69 13.25
N SER A 164 -0.59 10.90 14.54
CA SER A 164 0.77 10.86 15.10
C SER A 164 1.43 9.48 15.02
N ASP A 165 0.68 8.38 15.17
CA ASP A 165 1.25 7.03 15.01
C ASP A 165 1.66 6.79 13.55
N ILE A 166 0.78 7.14 12.61
CA ILE A 166 1.06 7.06 11.16
C ILE A 166 2.32 7.85 10.81
N PHE A 167 2.42 9.11 11.27
CA PHE A 167 3.61 9.93 11.09
C PHE A 167 4.88 9.27 11.66
N ASN A 168 4.81 8.79 12.90
CA ASN A 168 5.96 8.18 13.57
C ASN A 168 6.47 6.96 12.80
N GLN A 169 5.59 6.14 12.23
CA GLN A 169 5.98 4.98 11.42
C GLN A 169 6.72 5.38 10.14
N PHE A 170 6.25 6.41 9.41
CA PHE A 170 6.99 6.96 8.26
C PHE A 170 8.35 7.52 8.68
N GLN A 171 8.37 8.34 9.73
CA GLN A 171 9.56 9.03 10.18
C GLN A 171 10.63 8.08 10.71
N HIS A 172 10.25 7.03 11.43
CA HIS A 172 11.18 6.02 11.95
C HIS A 172 11.76 5.18 10.81
N ALA A 173 10.91 4.69 9.90
CA ALA A 173 11.33 3.96 8.71
C ALA A 173 12.33 4.79 7.86
N TYR A 174 12.04 6.07 7.63
CA TYR A 174 12.92 6.98 6.91
C TYR A 174 14.31 7.10 7.56
N ARG A 175 14.34 7.27 8.90
CA ARG A 175 15.60 7.42 9.66
C ARG A 175 16.48 6.18 9.60
N LEU A 176 15.86 4.99 9.64
CA LEU A 176 16.60 3.74 9.62
C LEU A 176 17.11 3.39 8.21
N MET A 177 16.26 3.55 7.20
CA MET A 177 16.52 3.00 5.87
C MET A 177 17.17 3.97 4.89
N ARG A 178 17.18 5.28 5.15
CA ARG A 178 17.82 6.24 4.25
C ARG A 178 19.34 6.12 4.32
N ASP A 179 19.96 5.84 3.18
CA ASP A 179 21.39 5.91 3.03
C ASP A 179 21.86 7.37 2.96
N SER A 180 22.85 7.72 3.78
CA SER A 180 23.35 9.10 3.86
C SER A 180 24.22 9.50 2.66
N LYS A 181 24.76 8.53 1.91
CA LYS A 181 25.64 8.79 0.77
C LYS A 181 24.84 9.06 -0.51
N THR A 182 23.87 8.21 -0.78
CA THR A 182 23.06 8.27 -2.01
C THR A 182 21.76 9.04 -1.83
N GLY A 183 21.20 9.06 -0.61
CA GLY A 183 19.84 9.55 -0.35
C GLY A 183 18.74 8.52 -0.63
N LEU A 184 19.07 7.36 -1.21
CA LEU A 184 18.11 6.29 -1.47
C LEU A 184 17.75 5.56 -0.17
N LEU A 185 16.57 4.93 -0.16
CA LEU A 185 16.14 4.10 0.96
C LEU A 185 16.41 2.62 0.67
N TYR A 186 17.01 1.90 1.62
CA TYR A 186 17.08 0.45 1.58
C TYR A 186 15.66 -0.15 1.59
N HIS A 187 15.49 -1.29 0.93
CA HIS A 187 14.19 -1.94 0.77
C HIS A 187 13.52 -2.32 2.11
N GLY A 188 14.30 -2.87 3.04
CA GLY A 188 13.82 -3.21 4.37
C GLY A 188 14.91 -3.14 5.43
N VAL A 189 14.48 -3.18 6.69
CA VAL A 189 15.33 -3.20 7.89
C VAL A 189 14.78 -4.22 8.89
N ASP A 190 15.66 -5.03 9.45
CA ASP A 190 15.38 -5.83 10.65
C ASP A 190 15.99 -5.11 11.86
N GLU A 191 15.15 -4.56 12.74
CA GLU A 191 15.63 -3.81 13.90
C GLU A 191 16.37 -4.69 14.92
N THR A 192 16.20 -6.02 14.85
CA THR A 192 16.95 -6.98 15.68
C THR A 192 18.25 -7.45 15.03
N LYS A 193 18.44 -7.19 13.73
CA LYS A 193 19.63 -7.56 12.94
C LYS A 193 19.89 -9.08 12.95
N THR A 194 18.84 -9.88 13.01
CA THR A 194 18.90 -11.34 13.07
C THR A 194 18.63 -12.01 11.73
N ALA A 195 17.92 -11.33 10.83
CA ALA A 195 17.68 -11.80 9.48
C ALA A 195 18.99 -11.96 8.71
N PHE A 196 19.10 -13.04 7.91
CA PHE A 196 20.34 -13.39 7.20
C PHE A 196 20.82 -12.32 6.20
N TRP A 197 19.92 -11.44 5.76
CA TRP A 197 20.20 -10.36 4.81
C TRP A 197 20.51 -9.03 5.51
N ALA A 198 20.24 -8.92 6.82
CA ALA A 198 20.38 -7.69 7.57
C ALA A 198 21.85 -7.37 7.80
N ASP A 199 22.22 -6.13 7.49
CA ASP A 199 23.54 -5.60 7.84
C ASP A 199 23.73 -5.60 9.36
N SER A 200 24.91 -6.00 9.84
CA SER A 200 25.17 -6.20 11.27
C SER A 200 25.18 -4.90 12.08
N GLU A 201 25.42 -3.76 11.44
CA GLU A 201 25.47 -2.46 12.11
C GLU A 201 24.13 -1.72 12.01
N THR A 202 23.51 -1.73 10.84
CA THR A 202 22.32 -0.93 10.53
C THR A 202 21.02 -1.73 10.55
N GLY A 203 21.08 -3.05 10.37
CA GLY A 203 19.91 -3.91 10.17
C GLY A 203 19.31 -3.84 8.77
N CYS A 204 19.79 -2.94 7.91
CA CYS A 204 19.23 -2.71 6.58
C CYS A 204 19.57 -3.84 5.61
N SER A 205 18.70 -4.02 4.61
CA SER A 205 18.96 -4.80 3.41
C SER A 205 20.07 -4.18 2.56
N LYS A 206 20.57 -4.91 1.55
CA LYS A 206 21.79 -4.54 0.82
C LYS A 206 21.59 -3.57 -0.34
N ASN A 207 20.40 -3.56 -0.94
CA ASN A 207 20.17 -2.94 -2.24
C ASN A 207 19.01 -1.94 -2.20
N PHE A 208 19.06 -0.96 -3.10
CA PHE A 208 18.01 0.01 -3.34
C PHE A 208 17.06 -0.51 -4.43
N TRP A 209 15.92 -1.07 -4.04
CA TRP A 209 14.99 -1.65 -5.00
C TRP A 209 13.96 -0.61 -5.48
N THR A 210 13.95 -0.30 -6.77
CA THR A 210 13.11 0.79 -7.32
C THR A 210 11.63 0.67 -6.99
N ARG A 211 11.05 -0.54 -7.01
CA ARG A 211 9.62 -0.69 -6.67
C ARG A 211 9.32 -0.30 -5.23
N SER A 212 10.22 -0.60 -4.30
CA SER A 212 10.06 -0.21 -2.90
C SER A 212 10.10 1.32 -2.70
N HIS A 213 10.88 2.05 -3.48
CA HIS A 213 10.83 3.53 -3.49
C HIS A 213 9.49 4.03 -4.04
N GLY A 214 8.99 3.39 -5.10
CA GLY A 214 7.67 3.70 -5.66
C GLY A 214 6.56 3.52 -4.63
N TRP A 215 6.57 2.42 -3.88
CA TRP A 215 5.63 2.19 -2.78
C TRP A 215 5.73 3.25 -1.70
N TYR A 216 6.94 3.55 -1.23
CA TYR A 216 7.13 4.57 -0.20
C TYR A 216 6.64 5.95 -0.64
N ALA A 217 6.94 6.35 -1.89
CA ALA A 217 6.49 7.62 -2.44
C ALA A 217 4.96 7.69 -2.52
N MET A 218 4.30 6.65 -3.04
CA MET A 218 2.83 6.60 -3.08
C MET A 218 2.21 6.53 -1.68
N ALA A 219 2.88 5.89 -0.72
CA ALA A 219 2.42 5.84 0.66
C ALA A 219 2.38 7.23 1.29
N LEU A 220 3.44 8.03 1.08
CA LEU A 220 3.48 9.41 1.54
C LEU A 220 2.35 10.25 0.92
N VAL A 221 2.18 10.17 -0.41
CA VAL A 221 1.14 10.94 -1.12
C VAL A 221 -0.25 10.55 -0.63
N ASP A 222 -0.60 9.27 -0.71
CA ASP A 222 -1.96 8.81 -0.41
C ASP A 222 -2.31 8.94 1.08
N SER A 223 -1.34 8.82 2.00
CA SER A 223 -1.59 9.05 3.42
C SER A 223 -1.79 10.53 3.75
N LEU A 224 -1.01 11.43 3.14
CA LEU A 224 -1.08 12.88 3.42
C LEU A 224 -2.43 13.49 3.05
N GLU A 225 -3.15 12.92 2.08
CA GLU A 225 -4.51 13.36 1.70
C GLU A 225 -5.52 13.25 2.87
N HIS A 226 -5.19 12.51 3.92
CA HIS A 226 -6.09 12.24 5.04
C HIS A 226 -5.64 12.87 6.36
N PHE A 227 -4.52 13.60 6.37
CA PHE A 227 -4.05 14.33 7.56
C PHE A 227 -4.90 15.59 7.79
N ASP A 228 -5.15 15.92 9.05
CA ASP A 228 -5.86 17.15 9.41
C ASP A 228 -4.91 18.34 9.66
N GLU A 229 -5.47 19.54 9.73
CA GLU A 229 -4.72 20.79 9.93
C GLU A 229 -3.95 20.83 11.27
N GLY A 230 -4.31 20.00 12.24
CA GLY A 230 -3.64 19.88 13.54
C GLY A 230 -2.26 19.26 13.46
N HIS A 231 -1.92 18.57 12.36
CA HIS A 231 -0.65 17.88 12.13
C HIS A 231 0.22 18.55 11.05
N GLN A 232 0.15 19.87 10.93
CA GLN A 232 0.82 20.61 9.85
C GLN A 232 2.36 20.43 9.82
N ASP A 233 2.99 20.34 10.99
CA ASP A 233 4.45 20.15 11.08
C ASP A 233 4.85 18.73 10.65
N GLU A 234 4.11 17.70 11.10
CA GLU A 234 4.26 16.32 10.64
C GLU A 234 4.06 16.22 9.14
N GLN A 235 3.01 16.84 8.59
CA GLN A 235 2.75 16.89 7.15
C GLN A 235 3.94 17.49 6.39
N ASN A 236 4.47 18.63 6.85
CA ASN A 236 5.62 19.29 6.22
C ASN A 236 6.86 18.39 6.19
N ILE A 237 7.09 17.62 7.26
CA ILE A 237 8.19 16.66 7.33
C ILE A 237 8.01 15.55 6.30
N LEU A 238 6.82 14.94 6.20
CA LEU A 238 6.53 13.89 5.22
C LEU A 238 6.61 14.40 3.78
N ILE A 239 6.12 15.61 3.52
CA ILE A 239 6.25 16.30 2.22
C ILE A 239 7.73 16.48 1.86
N ASN A 240 8.58 16.85 2.82
CA ASN A 240 10.01 16.98 2.57
C ASN A 240 10.69 15.62 2.31
N GLN A 241 10.29 14.56 3.01
CA GLN A 241 10.78 13.20 2.72
C GLN A 241 10.42 12.77 1.29
N LEU A 242 9.20 13.06 0.83
CA LEU A 242 8.78 12.80 -0.55
C LEU A 242 9.64 13.57 -1.55
N LYS A 243 9.84 14.87 -1.33
CA LYS A 243 10.67 15.72 -2.19
C LYS A 243 12.11 15.20 -2.26
N GLU A 244 12.73 14.92 -1.12
CA GLU A 244 14.09 14.38 -1.05
C GLU A 244 14.21 13.05 -1.80
N LEU A 245 13.23 12.15 -1.66
CA LEU A 245 13.23 10.89 -2.40
C LEU A 245 13.09 11.13 -3.92
N VAL A 246 12.14 11.97 -4.35
CA VAL A 246 11.92 12.24 -5.77
C VAL A 246 13.15 12.90 -6.39
N ASP A 247 13.70 13.93 -5.74
CA ASP A 247 14.91 14.61 -6.19
C ASP A 247 16.08 13.63 -6.31
N THR A 248 16.23 12.73 -5.32
CA THR A 248 17.25 11.68 -5.35
C THR A 248 17.02 10.72 -6.52
N LEU A 249 15.82 10.16 -6.67
CA LEU A 249 15.50 9.21 -7.73
C LEU A 249 15.80 9.80 -9.10
N LEU A 250 15.42 11.06 -9.35
CA LEU A 250 15.67 11.74 -10.63
C LEU A 250 17.16 11.79 -11.02
N THR A 251 18.09 11.73 -10.06
CA THR A 251 19.54 11.63 -10.35
C THR A 251 19.97 10.26 -10.88
N PHE A 252 19.16 9.21 -10.66
CA PHE A 252 19.37 7.83 -11.10
C PHE A 252 18.50 7.45 -12.31
N ALA A 253 17.76 8.39 -12.90
CA ALA A 253 17.00 8.12 -14.11
C ALA A 253 17.93 7.88 -15.29
N ASP A 254 17.70 6.79 -16.03
CA ASP A 254 18.45 6.49 -17.25
C ASP A 254 18.32 7.65 -18.25
N PRO A 255 19.43 8.24 -18.73
CA PRO A 255 19.38 9.45 -19.55
C PRO A 255 18.71 9.23 -20.91
N ASP A 256 18.67 8.00 -21.43
CA ASP A 256 18.12 7.71 -22.75
C ASP A 256 16.62 7.38 -22.69
N THR A 257 16.23 6.48 -21.81
CA THR A 257 14.85 5.97 -21.67
C THR A 257 14.00 6.75 -20.68
N LYS A 258 14.63 7.49 -19.76
CA LYS A 258 13.99 8.15 -18.60
C LYS A 258 13.33 7.18 -17.62
N MET A 259 13.72 5.90 -17.68
CA MET A 259 13.26 4.84 -16.78
C MET A 259 14.26 4.63 -15.63
N PHE A 260 13.91 3.75 -14.70
CA PHE A 260 14.74 3.37 -13.56
C PHE A 260 15.09 1.88 -13.64
N TYR A 261 16.30 1.52 -13.22
CA TYR A 261 16.78 0.14 -13.16
C TYR A 261 16.16 -0.61 -11.99
N GLN A 262 16.09 -1.95 -12.05
CA GLN A 262 15.59 -2.77 -10.94
C GLN A 262 16.33 -2.49 -9.62
N VAL A 263 17.65 -2.37 -9.67
CA VAL A 263 18.46 -1.88 -8.55
C VAL A 263 18.86 -0.46 -8.91
N THR A 264 18.33 0.52 -8.17
CA THR A 264 18.26 1.92 -8.58
C THR A 264 19.63 2.51 -8.92
N ASP A 265 20.68 2.11 -8.21
CA ASP A 265 22.05 2.64 -8.33
C ASP A 265 23.00 1.74 -9.17
N GLN A 266 22.49 0.70 -9.85
CA GLN A 266 23.30 -0.27 -10.60
C GLN A 266 22.99 -0.26 -12.11
N GLY A 267 22.66 0.93 -12.62
CA GLY A 267 22.27 1.22 -14.00
C GLY A 267 23.36 1.75 -14.91
#